data_AF-A0A916X878-F1
#
_entry.id   AF-A0A916X878-F1
#
_cell.length_a   1.000
_cell.length_b   1.000
_cell.length_c   1.000
_cell.angle_alpha   90.00
_cell.angle_beta   90.00
_cell.angle_gamma   90.00
#
_symmetry.space_group_name_H-M   'P 1'
#
loop_
_entity.id
_entity.type
_entity.pdbx_description
1 polymer ?
#
loop_
_entity_poly.entity_id
_entity_poly.type
_entity_poly.pdbx_seq_one_letter_code
_entity_poly.pdbx_strand_id
1 'polypeptide(L)'
;MAFESSPISRFRMIEVDDAPSAPGIYAWYARMQTGSEDWKIRTQDGRDVSTDAFADLLRQYASYHQPRPIPLRGEASYGGRWAGSLALEQPLDFISEMRSNGEDLPDEASDLYDTISSESGRKILATMLDQAIPVFSSPMYIGVAKDLNDRLLRHRTDFDKGVQWLSKNPGEAESLATRAKNFGLRAAAKGLAMEQLEVWVIETSPSGMGDVDAVQLRSIAHTTEWLLHKIFAPVLGKR
;
A
#
# COMPACT_ATOMS: atom_id res chain seq x y z
N MET A 1 7.83 33.96 -13.27
CA MET A 1 6.47 33.42 -13.13
C MET A 1 6.50 32.41 -12.02
N ALA A 2 5.80 32.67 -10.92
CA ALA A 2 5.58 31.67 -9.89
C ALA A 2 4.49 30.72 -10.41
N PHE A 3 4.76 29.42 -10.46
CA PHE A 3 3.71 28.44 -10.66
C PHE A 3 2.91 28.39 -9.35
N GLU A 4 1.65 28.82 -9.37
CA GLU A 4 0.75 28.53 -8.25
C GLU A 4 0.62 27.01 -8.15
N SER A 5 0.98 26.46 -6.99
CA SER A 5 0.85 25.03 -6.75
C SER A 5 -0.63 24.65 -6.77
N SER A 6 -1.03 23.74 -7.67
CA SER A 6 -2.37 23.15 -7.62
C SER A 6 -2.61 22.59 -6.21
N PRO A 7 -3.79 22.84 -5.61
CA PRO A 7 -4.11 22.30 -4.29
C PRO A 7 -4.08 20.78 -4.34
N ILE A 8 -3.38 20.17 -3.38
CA ILE A 8 -3.37 18.73 -3.20
C ILE A 8 -4.61 18.36 -2.39
N SER A 9 -5.50 17.56 -2.99
CA SER A 9 -6.71 17.07 -2.33
C SER A 9 -6.54 15.61 -1.91
N ARG A 10 -7.18 15.20 -0.82
CA ARG A 10 -7.11 13.83 -0.28
C ARG A 10 -8.51 13.26 -0.05
N PHE A 11 -8.70 11.99 -0.37
CA PHE A 11 -9.96 11.27 -0.21
C PHE A 11 -9.69 9.85 0.28
N ARG A 12 -10.56 9.29 1.13
CA ARG A 12 -10.55 7.85 1.40
C ARG A 12 -11.23 7.09 0.27
N MET A 13 -10.96 5.79 0.11
CA MET A 13 -11.62 5.00 -0.93
C MET A 13 -13.15 5.00 -0.81
N ILE A 14 -13.68 5.09 0.41
CA ILE A 14 -15.12 5.23 0.68
C ILE A 14 -15.71 6.59 0.27
N GLU A 15 -14.87 7.61 0.11
CA GLU A 15 -15.22 9.03 -0.13
C GLU A 15 -14.84 9.49 -1.54
N VAL A 16 -14.44 8.58 -2.44
CA VAL A 16 -14.00 8.94 -3.80
C VAL A 16 -15.10 9.58 -4.64
N ASP A 17 -16.35 9.46 -4.22
CA ASP A 17 -17.51 10.07 -4.88
C ASP A 17 -17.42 11.60 -4.85
N ASP A 18 -16.70 12.17 -3.87
CA ASP A 18 -16.47 13.62 -3.70
C ASP A 18 -15.23 14.13 -4.47
N ALA A 19 -14.52 13.25 -5.18
CA ALA A 19 -13.34 13.64 -5.94
C ALA A 19 -13.70 14.56 -7.13
N PRO A 20 -12.82 15.48 -7.55
CA PRO A 20 -13.13 16.42 -8.62
C PRO A 20 -13.32 15.73 -9.98
N SER A 21 -14.29 16.19 -10.77
CA SER A 21 -14.50 15.78 -12.17
C SER A 21 -13.56 16.56 -13.11
N ALA A 22 -12.26 16.42 -12.89
CA ALA A 22 -11.21 17.13 -13.62
C ALA A 22 -10.08 16.17 -14.03
N PRO A 23 -9.26 16.52 -15.04
CA PRO A 23 -8.07 15.75 -15.35
C PRO A 23 -7.01 15.96 -14.27
N GLY A 24 -6.28 14.89 -13.94
CA GLY A 24 -5.21 14.99 -12.96
C GLY A 24 -4.48 13.70 -12.65
N ILE A 25 -3.50 13.82 -11.78
CA ILE A 25 -2.64 12.75 -11.29
C ILE A 25 -3.12 12.34 -9.91
N TYR A 26 -3.09 11.05 -9.61
CA TYR A 26 -3.44 10.54 -8.29
C TYR A 26 -2.48 9.44 -7.83
N ALA A 27 -2.32 9.35 -6.52
CA ALA A 27 -1.51 8.33 -5.86
C ALA A 27 -2.29 7.71 -4.69
N TRP A 28 -2.34 6.38 -4.66
CA TRP A 28 -2.96 5.61 -3.59
C TRP A 28 -1.91 5.23 -2.55
N TYR A 29 -2.29 5.33 -1.28
CA TYR A 29 -1.49 4.96 -0.12
C TYR A 29 -2.30 4.02 0.77
N ALA A 30 -1.62 3.10 1.45
CA ALA A 30 -2.20 2.25 2.48
C ALA A 30 -1.88 2.85 3.84
N ARG A 31 -2.90 3.16 4.64
CA ARG A 31 -2.78 3.75 5.97
C ARG A 31 -2.77 2.69 7.05
N MET A 32 -2.02 2.96 8.13
CA MET A 32 -2.09 2.17 9.34
C MET A 32 -3.35 2.56 10.12
N GLN A 33 -4.47 1.92 9.80
CA GLN A 33 -5.69 2.11 10.56
C GLN A 33 -5.58 1.35 11.89
N THR A 34 -5.63 2.09 12.98
CA THR A 34 -5.63 1.56 14.35
C THR A 34 -6.76 2.21 15.14
N GLY A 35 -7.47 1.41 15.93
CA GLY A 35 -8.50 1.86 16.87
C GLY A 35 -8.03 1.76 18.32
N SER A 36 -8.84 2.31 19.24
CA SER A 36 -8.54 2.26 20.68
C SER A 36 -8.28 0.86 21.20
N GLU A 37 -8.92 -0.12 20.60
CA GLU A 37 -8.80 -1.50 21.02
C GLU A 37 -7.47 -2.12 20.56
N ASP A 38 -6.83 -1.60 19.51
CA ASP A 38 -5.60 -2.19 18.95
C ASP A 38 -4.36 -1.87 19.76
N TRP A 39 -4.38 -0.79 20.56
CA TRP A 39 -3.25 -0.43 21.44
C TRP A 39 -3.51 -0.71 22.93
N LYS A 40 -4.77 -0.88 23.36
CA LYS A 40 -5.11 -1.21 24.75
C LYS A 40 -4.56 -2.57 25.18
N ILE A 41 -4.17 -2.67 26.43
CA ILE A 41 -3.75 -3.94 27.04
C ILE A 41 -4.94 -4.91 27.02
N ARG A 42 -4.70 -6.11 26.48
CA ARG A 42 -5.66 -7.22 26.47
C ARG A 42 -5.00 -8.40 27.14
N THR A 43 -5.65 -8.94 28.17
CA THR A 43 -5.15 -10.12 28.86
C THR A 43 -5.95 -11.36 28.46
N GLN A 44 -5.25 -12.42 28.10
CA GLN A 44 -5.81 -13.75 27.87
C GLN A 44 -5.02 -14.75 28.70
N ASP A 45 -5.71 -15.54 29.52
CA ASP A 45 -5.09 -16.51 30.45
C ASP A 45 -3.98 -15.91 31.33
N GLY A 46 -4.15 -14.64 31.73
CA GLY A 46 -3.20 -13.90 32.57
C GLY A 46 -1.95 -13.40 31.84
N ARG A 47 -1.86 -13.58 30.51
CA ARG A 47 -0.78 -13.03 29.67
C ARG A 47 -1.28 -11.84 28.87
N ASP A 48 -0.44 -10.82 28.72
CA ASP A 48 -0.71 -9.72 27.80
C ASP A 48 -0.54 -10.20 26.36
N VAL A 49 -1.64 -10.27 25.62
CA VAL A 49 -1.64 -10.64 24.18
C VAL A 49 -1.64 -9.42 23.27
N SER A 50 -1.69 -8.21 23.82
CA SER A 50 -1.72 -6.97 23.03
C SER A 50 -0.41 -6.68 22.32
N THR A 51 0.72 -7.04 22.91
CA THR A 51 2.04 -6.87 22.29
C THR A 51 2.16 -7.71 21.02
N ASP A 52 1.85 -8.99 21.08
CA ASP A 52 1.92 -9.89 19.91
C ASP A 52 0.89 -9.49 18.85
N ALA A 53 -0.35 -9.16 19.25
CA ALA A 53 -1.37 -8.68 18.32
C ALA A 53 -0.97 -7.38 17.60
N PHE A 54 -0.33 -6.46 18.31
CA PHE A 54 0.16 -5.22 17.71
C PHE A 54 1.37 -5.47 16.80
N ALA A 55 2.26 -6.40 17.16
CA ALA A 55 3.35 -6.84 16.28
C ALA A 55 2.81 -7.45 14.98
N ASP A 56 1.76 -8.27 15.05
CA ASP A 56 1.10 -8.82 13.86
C ASP A 56 0.44 -7.74 12.99
N LEU A 57 -0.14 -6.71 13.61
CA LEU A 57 -0.66 -5.56 12.89
C LEU A 57 0.45 -4.80 12.14
N LEU A 58 1.60 -4.62 12.78
CA LEU A 58 2.78 -4.02 12.14
C LEU A 58 3.30 -4.88 10.97
N ARG A 59 3.36 -6.21 11.14
CA ARG A 59 3.72 -7.15 10.08
C ARG A 59 2.76 -7.05 8.90
N GLN A 60 1.46 -7.08 9.18
CA GLN A 60 0.42 -6.96 8.16
C GLN A 60 0.57 -5.63 7.40
N TYR A 61 0.71 -4.51 8.11
CA TYR A 61 0.91 -3.20 7.50
C TYR A 61 2.17 -3.14 6.63
N ALA A 62 3.31 -3.64 7.13
CA ALA A 62 4.56 -3.69 6.37
C ALA A 62 4.44 -4.56 5.10
N SER A 63 3.69 -5.67 5.16
CA SER A 63 3.48 -6.59 4.04
C SER A 63 2.77 -5.94 2.84
N TYR A 64 2.00 -4.88 3.06
CA TYR A 64 1.35 -4.12 1.99
C TYR A 64 2.36 -3.42 1.09
N HIS A 65 3.48 -2.97 1.66
CA HIS A 65 4.56 -2.26 0.97
C HIS A 65 5.59 -3.19 0.33
N GLN A 66 5.39 -4.50 0.41
CA GLN A 66 6.35 -5.45 -0.12
C GLN A 66 6.08 -5.82 -1.58
N PRO A 67 7.14 -5.81 -2.42
CA PRO A 67 7.05 -6.35 -3.75
C PRO A 67 6.76 -7.85 -3.68
N ARG A 68 6.12 -8.37 -4.72
CA ARG A 68 5.84 -9.80 -4.79
C ARG A 68 7.13 -10.59 -5.02
N PRO A 69 7.21 -11.83 -4.51
CA PRO A 69 8.29 -12.74 -4.86
C PRO A 69 8.41 -12.89 -6.37
N ILE A 70 9.65 -12.90 -6.85
CA ILE A 70 9.98 -13.11 -8.26
C ILE A 70 10.19 -14.62 -8.45
N PRO A 71 9.33 -15.32 -9.21
CA PRO A 71 9.54 -16.72 -9.49
C PRO A 71 10.76 -16.88 -10.42
N LEU A 72 11.71 -17.68 -9.99
CA LEU A 72 12.91 -18.03 -10.74
C LEU A 72 12.76 -19.45 -11.29
N ARG A 73 13.18 -19.64 -12.54
CA ARG A 73 13.30 -20.94 -13.19
C ARG A 73 14.59 -20.95 -13.98
N GLY A 74 15.30 -22.07 -13.94
CA GLY A 74 16.48 -22.26 -14.76
C GLY A 74 16.70 -23.71 -15.13
N GLU A 75 17.51 -23.89 -16.16
CA GLU A 75 17.94 -25.19 -16.65
C GLU A 75 19.46 -25.30 -16.48
N ALA A 76 19.92 -26.49 -16.10
CA ALA A 76 21.32 -26.84 -15.94
C ALA A 76 21.74 -27.85 -17.02
N SER A 77 23.05 -27.99 -17.23
CA SER A 77 23.61 -29.05 -18.07
C SER A 77 23.07 -30.43 -17.65
N TYR A 78 22.90 -31.33 -18.62
CA TYR A 78 22.34 -32.68 -18.43
C TYR A 78 20.85 -32.72 -18.04
N GLY A 79 20.07 -31.69 -18.38
CA GLY A 79 18.61 -31.71 -18.22
C GLY A 79 18.13 -31.43 -16.79
N GLY A 80 19.01 -30.96 -15.92
CA GLY A 80 18.61 -30.46 -14.60
C GLY A 80 17.70 -29.24 -14.75
N ARG A 81 16.64 -29.17 -13.94
CA ARG A 81 15.75 -28.01 -13.85
C ARG A 81 15.65 -27.58 -12.41
N TRP A 82 15.70 -26.28 -12.18
CA TRP A 82 15.48 -25.70 -10.85
C TRP A 82 14.43 -24.60 -10.93
N ALA A 83 13.69 -24.46 -9.84
CA ALA A 83 12.71 -23.41 -9.65
C ALA A 83 12.80 -22.91 -8.21
N GLY A 84 12.52 -21.63 -8.01
CA GLY A 84 12.53 -21.00 -6.70
C GLY A 84 11.83 -19.65 -6.73
N SER A 85 11.92 -18.89 -5.65
CA SER A 85 11.39 -17.53 -5.57
C SER A 85 12.38 -16.62 -4.86
N LEU A 86 12.59 -15.43 -5.42
CA LEU A 86 13.34 -14.37 -4.75
C LEU A 86 12.35 -13.41 -4.08
N ALA A 87 12.44 -13.23 -2.77
CA ALA A 87 11.64 -12.27 -2.02
C ALA A 87 12.56 -11.37 -1.19
N LEU A 88 12.09 -10.17 -0.85
CA LEU A 88 12.76 -9.35 0.17
C LEU A 88 12.45 -9.94 1.54
N GLU A 89 13.46 -10.01 2.39
CA GLU A 89 13.30 -10.43 3.78
C GLU A 89 12.51 -9.36 4.56
N GLN A 90 11.54 -9.79 5.36
CA GLN A 90 10.79 -8.87 6.21
C GLN A 90 11.50 -8.73 7.56
N PRO A 91 11.89 -7.50 7.98
CA PRO A 91 12.52 -7.30 9.28
C PRO A 91 11.68 -7.87 10.44
N LEU A 92 10.35 -7.77 10.35
CA LEU A 92 9.44 -8.22 11.41
C LEU A 92 9.17 -9.74 11.44
N ASP A 93 9.39 -10.44 10.33
CA ASP A 93 9.29 -11.91 10.28
C ASP A 93 10.55 -12.53 10.88
N PHE A 94 11.72 -12.01 10.49
CA PHE A 94 13.02 -12.41 11.02
C PHE A 94 13.08 -12.30 12.56
N ILE A 95 12.55 -11.21 13.11
CA ILE A 95 12.46 -10.98 14.55
C ILE A 95 11.61 -12.05 15.26
N SER A 96 10.56 -12.57 14.62
CA SER A 96 9.72 -13.64 15.20
C SER A 96 10.47 -14.97 15.27
N GLU A 97 11.26 -15.27 14.23
CA GLU A 97 12.05 -16.50 14.14
C GLU A 97 13.20 -16.49 15.16
N MET A 98 13.94 -15.38 15.28
CA MET A 98 15.01 -15.23 16.27
C MET A 98 14.51 -15.43 17.71
N ARG A 99 13.36 -14.83 18.06
CA ARG A 99 12.75 -15.05 19.39
C ARG A 99 12.39 -16.50 19.63
N SER A 100 11.89 -17.19 18.59
CA SER A 100 11.53 -18.61 18.68
C SER A 100 12.76 -19.50 18.87
N ASN A 101 13.89 -19.10 18.30
CA ASN A 101 15.17 -19.80 18.42
C ASN A 101 15.98 -19.40 19.66
N GLY A 102 15.53 -18.39 20.42
CA GLY A 102 16.23 -17.88 21.60
C GLY A 102 17.50 -17.10 21.28
N GLU A 103 17.58 -16.51 20.09
CA GLU A 103 18.69 -15.68 19.66
C GLU A 103 18.52 -14.23 20.12
N ASP A 104 19.64 -13.54 20.39
CA ASP A 104 19.64 -12.13 20.80
C ASP A 104 19.11 -11.26 19.66
N LEU A 105 18.10 -10.44 19.95
CA LEU A 105 17.54 -9.52 18.97
C LEU A 105 18.54 -8.40 18.62
N PRO A 106 18.58 -7.93 17.37
CA PRO A 106 19.22 -6.67 17.03
C PRO A 106 18.68 -5.51 17.88
N ASP A 107 19.51 -4.50 18.14
CA ASP A 107 19.16 -3.35 18.99
C ASP A 107 17.83 -2.70 18.54
N GLU A 108 17.64 -2.48 17.23
CA GLU A 108 16.42 -1.87 16.69
C GLU A 108 15.17 -2.72 16.93
N ALA A 109 15.31 -4.04 16.92
CA ALA A 109 14.22 -4.96 17.19
C ALA A 109 13.86 -4.97 18.68
N SER A 110 14.87 -4.86 19.56
CA SER A 110 14.66 -4.71 21.01
C SER A 110 13.91 -3.41 21.32
N ASP A 111 14.37 -2.28 20.77
CA ASP A 111 13.73 -0.96 20.96
C ASP A 111 12.27 -0.95 20.49
N LEU A 112 11.99 -1.62 19.37
CA LEU A 112 10.62 -1.79 18.89
C LEU A 112 9.77 -2.54 19.92
N TYR A 113 10.25 -3.67 20.45
CA TYR A 113 9.51 -4.46 21.44
C TYR A 113 9.28 -3.68 22.74
N ASP A 114 10.27 -2.96 23.23
CA ASP A 114 10.12 -2.13 24.42
C ASP A 114 9.05 -1.05 24.18
N THR A 115 9.03 -0.47 22.98
CA THR A 115 7.99 0.49 22.58
C THR A 115 6.60 -0.16 22.56
N ILE A 116 6.45 -1.30 21.89
CA ILE A 116 5.14 -1.95 21.73
C ILE A 116 4.67 -2.73 22.97
N SER A 117 5.52 -2.89 23.97
CA SER A 117 5.16 -3.52 25.26
C SER A 117 4.28 -2.61 26.14
N SER A 118 4.19 -1.32 25.82
CA SER A 118 3.33 -0.36 26.52
C SER A 118 2.17 0.12 25.65
N GLU A 119 1.00 0.35 26.25
CA GLU A 119 -0.15 0.94 25.55
C GLU A 119 0.17 2.32 24.96
N SER A 120 0.89 3.15 25.71
CA SER A 120 1.32 4.47 25.24
C SER A 120 2.27 4.39 24.06
N GLY A 121 3.23 3.46 24.08
CA GLY A 121 4.18 3.29 22.99
C GLY A 121 3.51 2.78 21.72
N ARG A 122 2.61 1.80 21.82
CA ARG A 122 1.77 1.34 20.69
C ARG A 122 0.97 2.48 20.07
N LYS A 123 0.30 3.28 20.89
CA LYS A 123 -0.48 4.43 20.42
C LYS A 123 0.38 5.47 19.70
N ILE A 124 1.53 5.83 20.28
CA ILE A 124 2.45 6.81 19.69
C ILE A 124 2.98 6.28 18.35
N LEU A 125 3.45 5.04 18.31
CA LEU A 125 3.99 4.42 17.11
C LEU A 125 2.93 4.35 16.00
N ALA A 126 1.72 3.89 16.31
CA ALA A 126 0.61 3.87 15.35
C ALA A 126 0.28 5.26 14.80
N THR A 127 0.26 6.28 15.66
CA THR A 127 0.02 7.67 15.25
C THR A 127 1.13 8.19 14.35
N MET A 128 2.38 7.91 14.67
CA MET A 128 3.53 8.32 13.85
C MET A 128 3.50 7.65 12.48
N LEU A 129 3.19 6.35 12.41
CA LEU A 129 3.10 5.61 11.16
C LEU A 129 1.95 6.10 10.27
N ASP A 130 0.80 6.43 10.84
CA ASP A 130 -0.32 7.03 10.08
C ASP A 130 0.03 8.43 9.55
N GLN A 131 0.74 9.24 10.33
CA GLN A 131 1.19 10.59 9.94
C GLN A 131 2.36 10.60 8.95
N ALA A 132 3.14 9.51 8.88
CA ALA A 132 4.27 9.40 7.97
C ALA A 132 3.84 9.37 6.49
N ILE A 133 2.57 9.07 6.22
CA ILE A 133 2.00 9.05 4.87
C ILE A 133 1.49 10.45 4.51
N PRO A 134 1.77 10.94 3.30
CA PRO A 134 2.51 10.31 2.21
C PRO A 134 4.00 10.66 2.20
N VAL A 135 4.50 11.36 3.22
CA VAL A 135 5.83 11.99 3.23
C VAL A 135 6.97 10.98 3.09
N PHE A 136 6.88 9.85 3.79
CA PHE A 136 7.94 8.84 3.84
C PHE A 136 7.58 7.51 3.16
N SER A 137 6.33 7.36 2.71
CA SER A 137 5.86 6.13 2.08
C SER A 137 5.88 6.22 0.56
N SER A 138 6.43 5.20 -0.11
CA SER A 138 6.16 5.02 -1.54
C SER A 138 4.67 4.72 -1.78
N PRO A 139 4.04 5.32 -2.79
CA PRO A 139 2.65 5.04 -3.12
C PRO A 139 2.45 3.58 -3.52
N MET A 140 1.27 3.04 -3.22
CA MET A 140 0.83 1.71 -3.64
C MET A 140 0.51 1.67 -5.13
N TYR A 141 -0.02 2.76 -5.66
CA TYR A 141 -0.34 2.90 -7.07
C TYR A 141 -0.32 4.37 -7.46
N ILE A 142 0.14 4.67 -8.66
CA ILE A 142 0.07 6.00 -9.25
C ILE A 142 -0.71 5.89 -10.54
N GLY A 143 -1.57 6.87 -10.85
CA GLY A 143 -2.25 6.92 -12.12
C GLY A 143 -2.58 8.33 -12.55
N VAL A 144 -2.98 8.43 -13.81
CA VAL A 144 -3.46 9.68 -14.40
C VAL A 144 -4.86 9.45 -14.96
N ALA A 145 -5.70 10.47 -14.88
CA ALA A 145 -7.07 10.42 -15.33
C ALA A 145 -7.43 11.68 -16.13
N LYS A 146 -8.34 11.52 -17.10
CA LYS A 146 -9.02 12.65 -17.75
C LYS A 146 -10.16 13.20 -16.89
N ASP A 147 -10.72 12.31 -16.08
CA ASP A 147 -11.75 12.58 -15.10
C ASP A 147 -11.38 11.75 -13.86
N LEU A 148 -10.91 12.44 -12.82
CA LEU A 148 -10.45 11.84 -11.58
C LEU A 148 -11.60 11.12 -10.88
N ASN A 149 -12.76 11.75 -10.76
CA ASN A 149 -13.95 11.16 -10.14
C ASN A 149 -14.32 9.81 -10.77
N ASP A 150 -14.56 9.78 -12.08
CA ASP A 150 -14.93 8.54 -12.79
C ASP A 150 -13.83 7.47 -12.68
N ARG A 151 -12.55 7.86 -12.73
CA ARG A 151 -11.45 6.91 -12.62
C ARG A 151 -11.34 6.31 -11.21
N LEU A 152 -11.52 7.09 -10.16
CA LEU A 152 -11.44 6.64 -8.78
C LEU A 152 -12.66 5.79 -8.40
N LEU A 153 -13.86 6.16 -8.85
CA LEU A 153 -15.07 5.35 -8.75
C LEU A 153 -14.90 3.95 -9.36
N ARG A 154 -14.27 3.86 -10.54
CA ARG A 154 -13.97 2.57 -11.17
C ARG A 154 -13.03 1.72 -10.32
N HIS A 155 -12.01 2.33 -9.70
CA HIS A 155 -11.12 1.60 -8.79
C HIS A 155 -11.86 1.05 -7.56
N ARG A 156 -12.75 1.85 -6.96
CA ARG A 156 -13.62 1.40 -5.85
C ARG A 156 -14.52 0.24 -6.30
N THR A 157 -15.18 0.38 -7.44
CA THR A 157 -16.05 -0.67 -8.00
C THR A 157 -15.28 -1.97 -8.27
N ASP A 158 -14.06 -1.86 -8.81
CA ASP A 158 -13.19 -3.01 -9.08
C ASP A 158 -12.68 -3.66 -7.79
N PHE A 159 -12.43 -2.86 -6.74
CA PHE A 159 -12.10 -3.36 -5.42
C PHE A 159 -13.25 -4.18 -4.84
N ASP A 160 -14.48 -3.65 -4.85
CA ASP A 160 -15.67 -4.36 -4.35
C ASP A 160 -15.89 -5.70 -5.05
N LYS A 161 -15.73 -5.72 -6.39
CA LYS A 161 -15.78 -6.97 -7.17
C LYS A 161 -14.72 -7.97 -6.72
N GLY A 162 -13.50 -7.50 -6.44
CA GLY A 162 -12.40 -8.32 -5.95
C GLY A 162 -12.72 -8.94 -4.58
N VAL A 163 -13.18 -8.12 -3.63
CA VAL A 163 -13.59 -8.59 -2.29
C VAL A 163 -14.73 -9.59 -2.37
N GLN A 164 -15.78 -9.29 -3.14
CA GLN A 164 -16.91 -10.21 -3.33
C GLN A 164 -16.46 -11.54 -3.94
N TRP A 165 -15.54 -11.51 -4.91
CA TRP A 165 -15.03 -12.73 -5.52
C TRP A 165 -14.19 -13.55 -4.53
N LEU A 166 -13.33 -12.92 -3.72
CA LEU A 166 -12.52 -13.60 -2.70
C LEU A 166 -13.36 -14.19 -1.58
N SER A 167 -14.47 -13.53 -1.22
CA SER A 167 -15.43 -14.08 -0.24
C SER A 167 -16.05 -15.40 -0.71
N LYS A 168 -16.25 -15.57 -2.02
CA LYS A 168 -16.79 -16.79 -2.64
C LYS A 168 -15.72 -17.83 -2.95
N ASN A 169 -14.45 -17.42 -3.07
CA ASN A 169 -13.31 -18.28 -3.39
C ASN A 169 -12.17 -18.08 -2.37
N PRO A 170 -12.35 -18.49 -1.10
CA PRO A 170 -11.31 -18.36 -0.09
C PRO A 170 -10.05 -19.10 -0.53
N GLY A 171 -8.89 -18.43 -0.48
CA GLY A 171 -7.60 -19.01 -0.88
C GLY A 171 -7.13 -18.65 -2.30
N GLU A 172 -7.97 -18.07 -3.16
CA GLU A 172 -7.54 -17.66 -4.50
C GLU A 172 -6.94 -16.24 -4.58
N ALA A 173 -6.53 -15.66 -3.44
CA ALA A 173 -5.95 -14.32 -3.37
C ALA A 173 -4.74 -14.17 -4.31
N GLU A 174 -3.81 -15.10 -4.29
CA GLU A 174 -2.61 -15.07 -5.14
C GLU A 174 -2.92 -15.18 -6.64
N SER A 175 -3.91 -16.02 -6.98
CA SER A 175 -4.41 -16.19 -8.35
C SER A 175 -5.06 -14.91 -8.87
N LEU A 176 -5.88 -14.25 -8.05
CA LEU A 176 -6.45 -12.95 -8.38
C LEU A 176 -5.35 -11.90 -8.50
N ALA A 177 -4.43 -11.87 -7.56
CA ALA A 177 -3.32 -10.94 -7.52
C ALA A 177 -2.54 -10.98 -8.85
N THR A 178 -2.28 -12.18 -9.39
CA THR A 178 -1.53 -12.39 -10.63
C THR A 178 -2.31 -11.98 -11.89
N ARG A 179 -3.64 -12.17 -11.90
CA ARG A 179 -4.50 -11.84 -13.04
C ARG A 179 -5.02 -10.39 -13.03
N ALA A 180 -4.94 -9.72 -11.89
CA ALA A 180 -5.50 -8.39 -11.68
C ALA A 180 -4.84 -7.32 -12.56
N LYS A 181 -5.62 -6.74 -13.47
CA LYS A 181 -5.19 -5.67 -14.39
C LYS A 181 -5.28 -4.28 -13.77
N ASN A 182 -6.21 -4.08 -12.85
CA ASN A 182 -6.57 -2.77 -12.30
C ASN A 182 -6.19 -2.69 -10.81
N PHE A 183 -5.99 -1.47 -10.32
CA PHE A 183 -5.59 -1.21 -8.94
C PHE A 183 -6.59 -1.80 -7.93
N GLY A 184 -7.90 -1.56 -8.10
CA GLY A 184 -8.92 -2.06 -7.16
C GLY A 184 -8.82 -3.57 -6.90
N LEU A 185 -8.73 -4.37 -7.97
CA LEU A 185 -8.55 -5.82 -7.86
C LEU A 185 -7.22 -6.21 -7.21
N ARG A 186 -6.13 -5.46 -7.46
CA ARG A 186 -4.82 -5.72 -6.86
C ARG A 186 -4.81 -5.41 -5.37
N ALA A 187 -5.46 -4.33 -4.96
CA ALA A 187 -5.60 -3.94 -3.57
C ALA A 187 -6.47 -4.95 -2.81
N ALA A 188 -7.59 -5.37 -3.38
CA ALA A 188 -8.43 -6.43 -2.81
C ALA A 188 -7.67 -7.76 -2.66
N ALA A 189 -6.92 -8.16 -3.70
CA ALA A 189 -6.09 -9.38 -3.66
C ALA A 189 -4.95 -9.32 -2.63
N LYS A 190 -4.54 -8.11 -2.20
CA LYS A 190 -3.58 -7.89 -1.13
C LYS A 190 -4.21 -7.87 0.26
N GLY A 191 -5.53 -7.96 0.38
CA GLY A 191 -6.23 -7.96 1.66
C GLY A 191 -6.31 -6.59 2.33
N LEU A 192 -6.08 -5.50 1.59
CA LEU A 192 -6.27 -4.15 2.11
C LEU A 192 -7.76 -3.90 2.39
N ALA A 193 -8.07 -3.30 3.54
CA ALA A 193 -9.42 -2.80 3.81
C ALA A 193 -9.67 -1.49 3.05
N MET A 194 -10.94 -1.20 2.74
CA MET A 194 -11.28 0.01 1.99
C MET A 194 -10.95 1.28 2.79
N GLU A 195 -11.10 1.22 4.10
CA GLU A 195 -10.83 2.29 5.06
C GLU A 195 -9.33 2.59 5.20
N GLN A 196 -8.48 1.61 4.88
CA GLN A 196 -7.02 1.76 4.86
C GLN A 196 -6.53 2.44 3.58
N LEU A 197 -7.37 2.63 2.57
CA LEU A 197 -6.96 3.21 1.29
C LEU A 197 -7.26 4.71 1.23
N GLU A 198 -6.22 5.50 1.05
CA GLU A 198 -6.31 6.95 0.86
C GLU A 198 -5.69 7.32 -0.49
N VAL A 199 -6.34 8.22 -1.22
CA VAL A 199 -5.87 8.76 -2.48
C VAL A 199 -5.56 10.24 -2.37
N TRP A 200 -4.39 10.62 -2.88
CA TRP A 200 -3.93 11.98 -3.01
C TRP A 200 -4.03 12.40 -4.48
N VAL A 201 -4.58 13.57 -4.74
CA VAL A 201 -4.98 14.02 -6.07
C VAL A 201 -4.39 15.41 -6.36
N ILE A 202 -3.84 15.56 -7.56
CA ILE A 202 -3.34 16.83 -8.10
C ILE A 202 -4.05 17.07 -9.43
N GLU A 203 -4.85 18.13 -9.50
CA GLU A 203 -5.51 18.56 -10.74
C GLU A 203 -4.50 19.19 -11.71
N THR A 204 -4.51 18.71 -12.95
CA THR A 204 -3.61 19.19 -14.02
C THR A 204 -4.12 20.46 -14.71
N SER A 205 -5.26 21.00 -14.28
CA SER A 205 -5.80 22.27 -14.78
C SER A 205 -5.68 23.40 -13.74
N PRO A 206 -4.46 23.79 -13.29
CA PRO A 206 -4.31 25.01 -12.53
C PRO A 206 -4.56 26.22 -13.45
N SER A 207 -5.32 27.18 -12.93
CA SER A 207 -5.38 28.55 -13.43
C SER A 207 -3.96 29.05 -13.74
N GLY A 208 -3.55 29.10 -15.01
CA GLY A 208 -2.20 29.55 -15.40
C GLY A 208 -1.43 28.66 -16.37
N MET A 209 -1.89 27.44 -16.68
CA MET A 209 -1.47 26.79 -17.93
C MET A 209 -2.23 27.46 -19.07
N GLY A 210 -1.53 28.14 -20.00
CA GLY A 210 -2.12 28.77 -21.18
C GLY A 210 -2.83 27.76 -22.10
N ASP A 211 -3.12 28.14 -23.35
CA ASP A 211 -3.71 27.25 -24.37
C ASP A 211 -2.79 26.06 -24.70
N VAL A 212 -2.69 25.09 -23.79
CA VAL A 212 -2.04 23.80 -24.01
C VAL A 212 -3.11 22.90 -24.61
N ASP A 213 -2.86 22.44 -25.84
CA ASP A 213 -3.77 21.54 -26.52
C ASP A 213 -3.95 20.22 -25.74
N ALA A 214 -5.14 19.64 -25.83
CA ALA A 214 -5.52 18.40 -25.15
C ALA A 214 -4.62 17.21 -25.51
N VAL A 215 -4.00 17.22 -26.69
CA VAL A 215 -3.03 16.21 -27.12
C VAL A 215 -1.73 16.32 -26.31
N GLN A 216 -1.25 17.55 -26.10
CA GLN A 216 -0.02 17.80 -25.34
C GLN A 216 -0.21 17.47 -23.86
N LEU A 217 -1.33 17.88 -23.26
CA LEU A 217 -1.66 17.52 -21.86
C LEU A 217 -1.68 16.01 -21.66
N ARG A 218 -2.24 15.25 -22.62
CA ARG A 218 -2.24 13.78 -22.56
C ARG A 218 -0.84 13.19 -22.64
N SER A 219 0.03 13.73 -23.50
CA SER A 219 1.41 13.27 -23.62
C SER A 219 2.18 13.53 -22.33
N ILE A 220 2.02 14.72 -21.73
CA ILE A 220 2.66 15.08 -20.46
C ILE A 220 2.17 14.14 -19.36
N ALA A 221 0.86 13.99 -19.20
CA ALA A 221 0.23 13.06 -18.27
C ALA A 221 0.80 11.64 -18.37
N HIS A 222 0.90 11.09 -19.58
CA HIS A 222 1.41 9.75 -19.80
C HIS A 222 2.91 9.64 -19.44
N THR A 223 3.72 10.62 -19.84
CA THR A 223 5.14 10.68 -19.48
C THR A 223 5.34 10.81 -17.98
N THR A 224 4.52 11.62 -17.30
CA THR A 224 4.56 11.78 -15.85
C THR A 224 4.16 10.48 -15.15
N GLU A 225 3.09 9.79 -15.58
CA GLU A 225 2.72 8.48 -15.04
C GLU A 225 3.90 7.50 -15.16
N TRP A 226 4.49 7.39 -16.36
CA TRP A 226 5.60 6.49 -16.63
C TRP A 226 6.83 6.81 -15.76
N LEU A 227 7.21 8.08 -15.67
CA LEU A 227 8.36 8.53 -14.89
C LEU A 227 8.16 8.25 -13.40
N LEU A 228 6.98 8.58 -12.86
CA LEU A 228 6.66 8.35 -11.45
C LEU A 228 6.65 6.85 -11.12
N HIS A 229 6.17 5.99 -12.03
CA HIS A 229 6.24 4.52 -11.83
C HIS A 229 7.69 4.02 -11.79
N LYS A 230 8.60 4.62 -12.57
CA LYS A 230 10.02 4.26 -12.55
C LYS A 230 10.75 4.75 -11.30
N ILE A 231 10.42 5.95 -10.81
CA ILE A 231 11.05 6.54 -9.64
C ILE A 231 10.58 5.83 -8.36
N PHE A 232 9.27 5.68 -8.18
CA PHE A 232 8.70 5.21 -6.92
C PHE A 232 8.43 3.70 -6.87
N ALA A 233 8.45 3.02 -8.03
CA ALA A 233 8.21 1.59 -8.15
C ALA A 233 7.01 1.08 -7.31
N PRO A 234 5.80 1.68 -7.49
CA PRO A 234 4.65 1.35 -6.67
C PRO A 234 4.31 -0.15 -6.73
N VAL A 235 4.14 -0.79 -5.58
CA VAL A 235 4.01 -2.27 -5.49
C VAL A 235 2.76 -2.83 -6.16
N LEU A 236 1.69 -2.03 -6.30
CA LEU A 236 0.48 -2.37 -7.06
C LEU A 236 0.43 -1.68 -8.44
N GLY A 237 1.54 -1.05 -8.84
CA GLY A 237 1.73 -0.34 -10.10
C GLY A 237 1.63 -1.22 -11.36
N LYS A 238 1.56 -0.59 -12.52
CA LYS A 238 1.52 -1.29 -13.81
C LYS A 238 2.94 -1.83 -14.10
N ARG A 239 3.03 -3.07 -14.56
CA ARG A 239 4.29 -3.68 -15.03
C ARG A 239 4.51 -3.31 -16.49
#